data_AF-A0A0G0H607-F1
#
_entry.id   AF-A0A0G0H607-F1
#
_cell.length_a   1.000
_cell.length_b   1.000
_cell.length_c   1.000
_cell.angle_alpha   90.00
_cell.angle_beta   90.00
_cell.angle_gamma   90.00
#
_symmetry.space_group_name_H-M   'P 1'
#
loop_
_entity.id
_entity.type
_entity.pdbx_description
1 polymer ?
#
loop_
_entity_poly.entity_id
_entity_poly.type
_entity_poly.pdbx_seq_one_letter_code
_entity_poly.pdbx_strand_id
1 'polypeptide(L)'
;NPAFYKHTKDFTFLNDLIGRIPAEVSVMTQNNLAPHFTHQKIFFLTRDYESYKPEYVILDVRTGQNPNNFFGIKDIHGILELLQNDTKYELTYKTKDQFIFRRIRI
;
A
#
# COMPACT_ATOMS: atom_id res chain seq x y z
N ASN A 1 1.99 -9.36 -29.40
CA ASN A 1 0.81 -9.01 -28.59
C ASN A 1 1.19 -7.92 -27.59
N PRO A 2 0.94 -6.64 -27.89
CA PRO A 2 1.41 -5.50 -27.08
C PRO A 2 0.82 -5.45 -25.67
N ALA A 3 -0.34 -6.08 -25.44
CA ALA A 3 -0.93 -6.21 -24.10
C ALA A 3 -0.04 -7.03 -23.15
N PHE A 4 0.63 -8.08 -23.65
CA PHE A 4 1.48 -8.95 -22.85
C PHE A 4 2.72 -8.24 -22.28
N TYR A 5 3.31 -7.30 -23.05
CA TYR A 5 4.45 -6.47 -22.60
C TYR A 5 4.05 -5.40 -21.58
N LYS A 6 2.78 -4.97 -21.60
CA LYS A 6 2.24 -4.05 -20.59
C LYS A 6 2.03 -4.78 -19.26
N HIS A 7 1.50 -6.01 -19.33
CA HIS A 7 1.33 -6.85 -18.15
C HIS A 7 2.64 -7.29 -17.50
N THR A 8 3.69 -7.61 -18.25
CA THR A 8 4.98 -8.01 -17.65
C THR A 8 5.67 -6.88 -16.90
N LYS A 9 5.59 -5.63 -17.39
CA LYS A 9 6.04 -4.45 -16.64
C LYS A 9 5.19 -4.22 -15.38
N ASP A 10 3.91 -4.58 -15.43
CA ASP A 10 3.02 -4.46 -14.29
C ASP A 10 3.37 -5.45 -13.15
N PHE A 11 3.93 -6.62 -13.46
CA PHE A 11 4.33 -7.56 -12.42
C PHE A 11 5.65 -7.19 -11.73
N THR A 12 6.62 -6.60 -12.46
CA THR A 12 7.90 -6.21 -11.86
C THR A 12 7.72 -5.12 -10.81
N PHE A 13 6.93 -4.07 -11.09
CA PHE A 13 6.71 -3.01 -10.09
C PHE A 13 6.05 -3.57 -8.82
N LEU A 14 5.13 -4.51 -8.99
CA LEU A 14 4.34 -5.06 -7.89
C LEU A 14 5.23 -5.94 -7.00
N ASN A 15 6.05 -6.78 -7.63
CA ASN A 15 7.04 -7.60 -6.93
C ASN A 15 8.06 -6.74 -6.18
N ASP A 16 8.51 -5.63 -6.77
CA ASP A 16 9.43 -4.69 -6.12
C ASP A 16 8.79 -4.00 -4.90
N LEU A 17 7.50 -3.70 -4.96
CA LEU A 17 6.75 -3.11 -3.85
C LEU A 17 6.57 -4.13 -2.71
N ILE A 18 6.12 -5.35 -3.05
CA ILE A 18 5.87 -6.43 -2.08
C ILE A 18 7.18 -6.88 -1.42
N GLY A 19 8.25 -7.06 -2.20
CA GLY A 19 9.54 -7.56 -1.72
C GLY A 19 10.27 -6.63 -0.73
N ARG A 20 9.78 -5.40 -0.54
CA ARG A 20 10.31 -4.44 0.46
C ARG A 20 9.70 -4.63 1.85
N ILE A 21 8.63 -5.41 1.95
CA ILE A 21 7.92 -5.64 3.20
C ILE A 21 8.49 -6.92 3.83
N PRO A 22 8.98 -6.86 5.08
CA PRO A 22 9.41 -8.06 5.79
C PRO A 22 8.27 -9.07 5.93
N ALA A 23 8.61 -10.36 6.00
CA ALA A 23 7.64 -11.38 6.37
C ALA A 23 7.15 -11.17 7.82
N GLU A 24 5.97 -11.72 8.14
CA GLU A 24 5.39 -11.78 9.50
C GLU A 24 5.04 -10.43 10.17
N VAL A 25 5.05 -9.31 9.42
CA VAL A 25 4.61 -8.00 9.93
C VAL A 25 3.16 -7.72 9.58
N SER A 26 2.51 -6.83 10.32
CA SER A 26 1.16 -6.38 9.96
C SER A 26 1.18 -5.34 8.83
N VAL A 27 0.32 -5.53 7.82
CA VAL A 27 0.22 -4.67 6.64
C VAL A 27 -1.19 -4.13 6.48
N MET A 28 -1.31 -2.85 6.16
CA MET A 28 -2.55 -2.23 5.72
C MET A 28 -2.43 -1.75 4.27
N THR A 29 -3.34 -2.17 3.40
CA THR A 29 -3.26 -1.83 1.97
C THR A 29 -4.60 -1.99 1.22
N GLN A 30 -4.62 -1.58 -0.05
CA GLN A 30 -5.78 -1.67 -0.95
C GLN A 30 -6.12 -3.12 -1.29
N ASN A 31 -7.38 -3.36 -1.69
CA ASN A 31 -7.91 -4.71 -1.91
C ASN A 31 -7.17 -5.51 -3.00
N ASN A 32 -6.60 -4.85 -4.00
CA ASN A 32 -5.82 -5.50 -5.04
C ASN A 32 -4.41 -5.90 -4.58
N LEU A 33 -3.88 -5.25 -3.54
CA LEU A 33 -2.56 -5.54 -2.98
C LEU A 33 -2.64 -6.55 -1.83
N ALA A 34 -3.74 -6.54 -1.07
CA ALA A 34 -3.97 -7.42 0.07
C ALA A 34 -3.70 -8.92 -0.20
N PRO A 35 -4.10 -9.53 -1.34
CA PRO A 35 -3.84 -10.94 -1.63
C PRO A 35 -2.36 -11.32 -1.65
N HIS A 36 -1.47 -10.36 -1.90
CA HIS A 36 -0.02 -10.60 -1.94
C HIS A 36 0.63 -10.71 -0.56
N PHE A 37 -0.10 -10.37 0.50
CA PHE A 37 0.37 -10.39 1.88
C PHE A 37 -0.38 -11.45 2.71
N THR A 38 -0.98 -12.46 2.08
CA THR A 38 -1.86 -13.44 2.76
C THR A 38 -1.16 -14.29 3.83
N HIS A 39 0.17 -14.33 3.82
CA HIS A 39 0.98 -15.01 4.83
C HIS A 39 1.19 -14.18 6.11
N GLN A 40 0.65 -12.97 6.20
CA GLN A 40 0.81 -12.08 7.36
C GLN A 40 -0.51 -11.40 7.74
N LYS A 41 -0.51 -10.65 8.85
CA LYS A 41 -1.71 -9.95 9.33
C LYS A 41 -2.05 -8.79 8.40
N ILE A 42 -3.17 -8.88 7.69
CA ILE A 42 -3.61 -7.85 6.73
C ILE A 42 -4.81 -7.06 7.28
N PHE A 43 -4.80 -5.75 7.01
CA PHE A 43 -5.95 -4.88 7.13
C PHE A 43 -6.26 -4.23 5.78
N PHE A 44 -7.55 -4.06 5.49
CA PHE A 44 -7.93 -3.20 4.38
C PHE A 44 -7.63 -1.75 4.72
N LEU A 45 -7.16 -1.01 3.71
CA LEU A 45 -6.82 0.38 3.86
C LEU A 45 -8.05 1.20 4.27
N THR A 46 -7.87 1.97 5.34
CA THR A 46 -8.88 2.85 5.91
C THR A 46 -8.21 4.11 6.42
N ARG A 47 -8.99 5.20 6.50
CA ARG A 47 -8.53 6.46 7.09
C ARG A 47 -8.24 6.32 8.59
N ASP A 48 -8.92 5.42 9.28
CA ASP A 48 -8.70 5.11 10.70
C ASP A 48 -7.59 4.07 10.90
N TYR A 49 -6.45 4.24 10.23
CA TYR A 49 -5.34 3.27 10.28
C TYR A 49 -4.73 3.16 11.69
N GLU A 50 -4.81 4.24 12.47
CA GLU A 50 -4.27 4.32 13.84
C GLU A 50 -4.95 3.39 14.84
N SER A 51 -6.23 3.05 14.65
CA SER A 51 -6.93 2.09 15.51
C SER A 51 -6.41 0.67 15.34
N TYR A 52 -5.84 0.34 14.18
CA TYR A 52 -5.30 -0.98 13.85
C TYR A 52 -3.79 -1.08 14.08
N LYS A 53 -3.09 0.07 14.05
CA LYS A 53 -1.64 0.19 14.28
C LYS A 53 -0.81 -0.77 13.40
N PRO A 54 -1.06 -0.82 12.08
CA PRO A 54 -0.28 -1.68 11.20
C PRO A 54 1.20 -1.28 11.25
N GLU A 55 2.09 -2.26 11.11
CA GLU A 55 3.53 -1.99 11.05
C GLU A 55 3.91 -1.35 9.70
N TYR A 56 3.20 -1.69 8.64
CA TYR A 56 3.37 -1.13 7.31
C TYR A 56 2.04 -0.67 6.72
N VAL A 57 2.02 0.52 6.12
CA VAL A 57 0.91 0.99 5.27
C VAL A 57 1.43 1.17 3.86
N ILE A 58 0.76 0.54 2.90
CA ILE A 58 1.17 0.53 1.49
C ILE A 58 0.06 1.14 0.64
N LEU A 59 0.41 2.17 -0.12
CA LEU A 59 -0.49 2.92 -0.99
C LEU A 59 -0.03 2.84 -2.45
N ASP A 60 -0.99 2.61 -3.35
CA ASP A 60 -0.89 2.78 -4.79
C ASP A 60 -1.95 3.77 -5.25
N VAL A 61 -1.51 5.00 -5.55
CA VAL A 61 -2.37 6.12 -6.00
C VAL A 61 -2.34 6.32 -7.52
N ARG A 62 -1.89 5.32 -8.29
CA ARG A 62 -1.89 5.42 -9.76
C ARG A 62 -3.29 5.71 -10.30
N THR A 63 -3.34 6.57 -11.31
CA THR A 63 -4.58 6.86 -12.03
C THR A 63 -4.99 5.69 -12.93
N GLY A 64 -6.29 5.57 -13.23
CA GLY A 64 -6.82 4.51 -14.10
C GLY A 64 -6.89 3.11 -13.46
N GLN A 65 -6.69 3.01 -12.15
CA GLN A 65 -6.94 1.77 -11.40
C GLN A 65 -8.42 1.39 -11.41
N ASN A 66 -8.71 0.10 -11.22
CA ASN A 66 -10.07 -0.37 -11.04
C ASN A 66 -10.68 0.29 -9.78
N PRO A 67 -11.86 0.93 -9.85
CA PRO A 67 -12.52 1.54 -8.70
C PRO A 67 -12.69 0.60 -7.50
N ASN A 68 -12.83 -0.70 -7.74
CA ASN A 68 -12.94 -1.72 -6.68
C ASN A 68 -11.67 -1.84 -5.81
N ASN A 69 -10.51 -1.38 -6.30
CA ASN A 69 -9.28 -1.30 -5.50
C ASN A 69 -9.45 -0.35 -4.30
N PHE A 70 -10.36 0.63 -4.42
CA PHE A 70 -10.65 1.66 -3.42
C PHE A 70 -11.93 1.36 -2.63
N PHE A 71 -12.37 0.10 -2.57
CA PHE A 71 -13.56 -0.25 -1.81
C PHE A 71 -13.43 0.19 -0.33
N GLY A 72 -14.39 1.00 0.14
CA GLY A 72 -14.33 1.61 1.48
C GLY A 72 -13.45 2.85 1.60
N ILE A 73 -12.74 3.25 0.54
CA ILE A 73 -11.79 4.36 0.51
C ILE A 73 -12.39 5.50 -0.33
N LYS A 74 -12.83 6.56 0.33
CA LYS A 74 -13.41 7.73 -0.34
C LYS A 74 -12.37 8.72 -0.85
N ASP A 75 -11.23 8.79 -0.19
CA ASP A 75 -10.19 9.80 -0.42
C ASP A 75 -8.81 9.23 -0.10
N ILE A 76 -8.20 8.57 -1.10
CA ILE A 76 -6.86 7.98 -0.92
C ILE A 76 -5.77 9.05 -0.79
N HIS A 77 -5.96 10.22 -1.43
CA HIS A 77 -5.00 11.31 -1.35
C HIS A 77 -5.00 11.96 0.03
N GLY A 78 -6.16 12.11 0.67
CA GLY A 78 -6.24 12.53 2.06
C GLY A 78 -5.60 11.53 3.03
N ILE A 79 -5.70 10.22 2.78
CA ILE A 79 -4.98 9.21 3.59
C ILE A 79 -3.45 9.34 3.39
N LEU A 80 -3.00 9.53 2.16
CA LEU A 80 -1.59 9.76 1.85
C LEU A 80 -1.06 11.01 2.59
N GLU A 81 -1.79 12.12 2.52
CA GLU A 81 -1.43 13.36 3.21
C GLU A 81 -1.36 13.16 4.73
N LEU A 82 -2.31 12.44 5.32
CA LEU A 82 -2.26 12.10 6.75
C LEU A 82 -0.99 11.32 7.12
N LEU A 83 -0.68 10.26 6.38
CA LEU A 83 0.51 9.43 6.63
C LEU A 83 1.83 10.20 6.41
N GLN A 84 1.87 11.14 5.46
CA GLN A 84 3.04 12.00 5.24
C GLN A 84 3.31 12.96 6.39
N ASN A 85 2.27 13.34 7.13
CA ASN A 85 2.36 14.25 8.27
C ASN A 85 2.36 13.52 9.64
N ASP A 86 2.18 12.20 9.64
CA ASP A 86 2.11 11.40 10.86
C ASP A 86 3.51 11.02 11.37
N THR A 87 3.93 11.62 12.49
CA THR A 87 5.25 11.38 13.08
C THR A 87 5.44 9.97 13.64
N LYS A 88 4.39 9.14 13.69
CA LYS A 88 4.47 7.73 14.08
C LYS A 88 4.83 6.83 12.91
N TYR A 89 4.84 7.33 11.68
CA TYR A 89 5.26 6.57 10.51
C TYR A 89 6.38 7.28 9.76
N GLU A 90 7.35 6.48 9.30
CA GLU A 90 8.40 6.93 8.40
C GLU A 90 8.11 6.46 6.97
N LEU A 91 8.33 7.34 5.99
CA LEU A 91 8.24 6.97 4.57
C LEU A 91 9.52 6.22 4.15
N THR A 92 9.43 4.91 4.00
CA THR A 92 10.60 4.06 3.68
C THR A 92 10.78 3.82 2.18
N TYR A 93 9.74 4.03 1.39
CA TYR A 93 9.80 3.91 -0.06
C TYR A 93 8.80 4.82 -0.73
N LYS A 94 9.22 5.47 -1.83
CA LYS A 94 8.33 6.25 -2.68
C LYS A 94 8.71 6.12 -4.15
N THR A 95 7.71 6.05 -5.00
CA THR A 95 7.80 6.37 -6.42
C THR A 95 6.96 7.63 -6.69
N LYS A 96 6.58 7.86 -7.95
CA LYS A 96 5.60 8.89 -8.29
C LYS A 96 4.23 8.61 -7.66
N ASP A 97 3.81 7.34 -7.66
CA ASP A 97 2.43 6.94 -7.37
C ASP A 97 2.32 5.83 -6.32
N GLN A 98 3.42 5.39 -5.72
CA GLN A 98 3.42 4.31 -4.73
C GLN A 98 4.24 4.70 -3.50
N PHE A 99 3.74 4.31 -2.33
CA PHE A 99 4.29 4.73 -1.05
C PHE A 99 4.27 3.57 -0.05
N ILE A 100 5.35 3.41 0.70
CA ILE A 100 5.43 2.50 1.85
C ILE A 100 5.77 3.33 3.08
N PHE A 101 4.88 3.29 4.06
CA PHE A 101 5.07 3.87 5.38
C PHE A 101 5.31 2.76 6.38
N ARG A 102 6.32 2.91 7.23
CA ARG A 102 6.64 1.99 8.32
C ARG A 102 6.40 2.67 9.66
N ARG A 103 5.75 1.98 10.58
CA ARG A 103 5.50 2.50 11.92
C ARG A 103 6.79 2.54 12.73
N ILE A 104 7.09 3.70 13.32
CA ILE A 104 8.20 3.89 14.24
C ILE A 104 7.83 3.22 15.57
N ARG A 105 8.66 2.27 16.01
CA ARG A 105 8.52 1.67 17.34
C ARG A 105 9.16 2.65 18.33
N ILE A 106 8.31 3.29 19.14
CA ILE A 106 8.70 4.12 20.29
C ILE A 106 8.65 3.25 21.55
#